data_AF-A0A9D6PJ13-F1
#
_entry.id   AF-A0A9D6PJ13-F1
#
_cell.length_a   1.000
_cell.length_b   1.000
_cell.length_c   1.000
_cell.angle_alpha   90.00
_cell.angle_beta   90.00
_cell.angle_gamma   90.00
#
_symmetry.space_group_name_H-M   'P 1'
#
loop_
_entity.id
_entity.type
_entity.pdbx_description
1 polymer ?
#
loop_
_entity_poly.entity_id
_entity_poly.type
_entity_poly.pdbx_seq_one_letter_code
_entity_poly.pdbx_strand_id
1 'polypeptide(L)' 'FGMAWGLARLHFGHHKPLILYGAWWHDIIEVLGKNMRLRPEELKVYHIVTTPEEVLMKVKSLEATNE' A
#
# COMPACT_ATOMS: atom_id res chain seq x y z
N PHE A 1 8.53 -4.28 -3.89
CA PHE A 1 7.40 -4.74 -3.05
C PHE A 1 7.86 -5.21 -1.67
N GLY A 2 8.56 -6.34 -1.53
CA GLY A 2 8.97 -6.86 -0.20
C GLY A 2 9.82 -5.91 0.65
N MET A 3 10.81 -5.23 0.06
CA MET A 3 11.63 -4.24 0.76
C MET A 3 10.84 -2.97 1.12
N ALA A 4 9.98 -2.49 0.22
CA ALA A 4 9.10 -1.35 0.46
C ALA A 4 8.08 -1.65 1.57
N TRP A 5 7.55 -2.88 1.61
CA TRP A 5 6.67 -3.34 2.66
C TRP A 5 7.40 -3.51 4.00
N GLY A 6 8.60 -4.11 3.99
CA GLY A 6 9.44 -4.21 5.18
C GLY A 6 9.76 -2.84 5.78
N LEU A 7 10.10 -1.86 4.94
CA LEU A 7 10.31 -0.46 5.35
C LEU A 7 9.02 0.18 5.89
N ALA A 8 7.88 -0.01 5.21
CA ALA A 8 6.59 0.48 5.67
C ALA A 8 6.18 -0.13 7.03
N ARG A 9 6.51 -1.41 7.25
CA ARG A 9 6.32 -2.10 8.53
C ARG A 9 7.23 -1.57 9.63
N LEU A 10 8.50 -1.30 9.32
CA LEU A 10 9.48 -0.77 10.29
C LEU A 10 9.18 0.69 10.67
N HIS A 11 8.68 1.48 9.73
CA HIS A 11 8.32 2.89 9.90
C HIS A 11 6.80 3.09 10.00
N PHE A 12 6.08 2.17 10.64
CA PHE A 12 4.63 2.27 10.77
C PHE A 12 4.24 3.63 11.38
N GLY A 13 3.44 4.44 10.66
CA GLY A 13 3.06 5.81 11.05
C GLY A 13 3.88 6.96 10.45
N HIS A 14 5.07 6.72 9.89
CA HIS A 14 5.92 7.74 9.26
C HIS A 14 6.40 7.39 7.84
N HIS A 15 5.92 6.28 7.28
CA HIS A 15 6.30 5.86 5.93
C HIS A 15 5.42 6.50 4.86
N LYS A 16 6.01 6.72 3.69
CA LYS A 16 5.22 7.09 2.51
C LYS A 16 4.30 5.92 2.14
N PRO A 17 2.99 6.14 1.97
CA PRO A 17 2.06 5.09 1.58
C PRO A 17 2.40 4.52 0.21
N LEU A 18 2.26 3.20 0.06
CA LEU A 18 2.60 2.49 -1.15
C LEU A 18 1.40 2.42 -2.09
N ILE A 19 1.54 2.88 -3.34
CA ILE A 19 0.51 2.71 -4.36
C ILE A 19 0.88 1.50 -5.24
N LEU A 20 -0.03 0.53 -5.31
CA LEU A 20 0.08 -0.67 -6.13
C LEU A 20 -0.84 -0.53 -7.34
N TYR A 21 -0.27 -0.48 -8.55
CA TYR A 21 -1.03 -0.23 -9.78
C TYR A 21 -1.40 -1.53 -10.50
N GLY A 22 -2.69 -1.73 -10.74
CA GLY A 22 -3.31 -2.84 -11.45
C GLY A 22 -4.09 -3.80 -10.55
N ALA A 23 -5.19 -4.34 -11.07
CA ALA A 23 -6.09 -5.22 -10.32
C ALA A 23 -5.47 -6.58 -9.92
N TRP A 24 -4.46 -7.06 -10.64
CA TRP A 24 -3.73 -8.30 -10.34
C TRP A 24 -3.03 -8.30 -8.97
N TRP A 25 -2.81 -7.12 -8.39
CA TRP A 25 -2.28 -7.01 -7.02
C TRP A 25 -3.22 -7.59 -5.97
N HIS A 26 -4.54 -7.65 -6.22
CA HIS A 26 -5.50 -8.25 -5.29
C HIS A 26 -5.15 -9.72 -5.02
N ASP A 27 -4.90 -10.50 -6.07
CA ASP A 27 -4.58 -11.93 -5.96
C ASP A 27 -3.25 -12.14 -5.22
N ILE A 28 -2.26 -11.30 -5.50
CA ILE A 28 -0.94 -11.38 -4.84
C ILE A 28 -1.06 -11.05 -3.35
N ILE A 29 -1.76 -9.98 -3.01
CA ILE A 29 -1.98 -9.58 -1.62
C ILE A 29 -2.79 -10.64 -0.88
N GLU A 30 -3.77 -11.27 -1.52
CA GLU A 30 -4.54 -12.36 -0.94
C GLU A 30 -3.65 -13.57 -0.60
N VAL A 31 -2.80 -14.00 -1.54
CA VAL A 31 -1.86 -15.11 -1.31
C VAL A 31 -0.87 -14.74 -0.20
N LEU A 32 -0.36 -13.51 -0.17
CA LEU A 32 0.53 -13.05 0.89
C LEU A 32 -0.18 -13.03 2.25
N GLY A 33 -1.42 -12.56 2.32
CA GLY A 33 -2.23 -12.55 3.55
C GLY A 33 -2.57 -13.94 4.07
N LYS A 34 -2.73 -14.92 3.18
CA LYS A 34 -2.95 -16.33 3.55
C LYS A 34 -1.68 -17.02 4.06
N ASN A 35 -0.52 -16.71 3.47
CA ASN A 35 0.72 -17.44 3.75
C ASN A 35 1.64 -16.73 4.76
N MET A 36 1.46 -15.42 4.98
CA MET A 36 2.25 -14.65 5.91
C MET A 36 1.43 -14.31 7.17
N ARG A 37 2.09 -14.30 8.34
CA ARG A 37 1.52 -13.75 9.58
C ARG A 37 1.51 -12.22 9.53
N LEU A 38 0.52 -11.67 8.83
CA LEU A 38 0.28 -10.23 8.74
C LEU A 38 -0.60 -9.77 9.89
N ARG A 39 -0.24 -8.65 10.51
CA ARG A 39 -1.11 -7.96 11.46
C ARG A 39 -2.08 -7.04 10.70
N PRO A 40 -3.28 -6.78 11.21
CA PRO A 40 -4.29 -5.95 10.54
C PRO A 40 -3.78 -4.54 10.16
N GLU A 41 -2.82 -4.01 10.91
CA GLU A 41 -2.20 -2.72 10.66
C GLU A 41 -1.35 -2.74 9.38
N GLU A 42 -0.71 -3.87 9.07
CA GLU A 42 0.16 -4.02 7.90
C GLU A 42 -0.61 -3.99 6.57
N LEU A 43 -1.93 -4.16 6.60
CA LEU A 43 -2.79 -4.02 5.43
C LEU A 43 -3.10 -2.55 5.09
N LYS A 44 -2.81 -1.62 6.01
CA LYS A 44 -3.06 -0.18 5.85
C LYS A 44 -1.92 0.56 5.14
N VAL A 45 -0.80 -0.11 4.87
CA VAL A 45 0.41 0.50 4.32
C VAL A 45 0.40 0.66 2.80
N TYR A 46 -0.57 0.03 2.12
CA TYR A 46 -0.68 0.07 0.67
C TYR A 46 -2.10 0.38 0.20
N HIS A 47 -2.19 0.89 -1.02
CA HIS A 47 -3.43 1.14 -1.73
C HIS A 47 -3.32 0.56 -3.13
N ILE A 48 -4.25 -0.33 -3.49
CA ILE A 48 -4.36 -0.86 -4.85
C ILE A 48 -5.25 0.09 -5.65
N VAL A 49 -4.76 0.51 -6.82
CA VAL A 49 -5.46 1.37 -7.77
C VAL A 49 -5.35 0.75 -9.15
N THR A 50 -6.35 0.96 -10.00
CA THR A 50 -6.48 0.29 -11.30
C THR A 50 -6.41 1.26 -12.48
N THR A 51 -6.66 2.55 -12.25
CA THR A 51 -6.65 3.57 -13.31
C THR A 51 -5.64 4.68 -13.03
N PRO A 52 -5.09 5.33 -14.08
CA PRO A 52 -4.20 6.49 -13.90
C PRO A 52 -4.87 7.63 -13.13
N GLU A 53 -6.18 7.81 -13.30
CA GLU A 53 -6.97 8.82 -12.59
C GLU A 53 -7.00 8.55 -11.09
N GLU A 54 -7.16 7.28 -10.69
CA GLU A 54 -7.09 6.86 -9.29
C GLU A 54 -5.70 7.10 -8.69
N VAL A 55 -4.63 6.88 -9.47
CA VAL A 55 -3.26 7.21 -9.04
C VAL A 55 -3.15 8.71 -8.75
N LEU A 56 -3.61 9.56 -9.67
CA LEU A 56 -3.56 11.01 -9.50
C LEU A 56 -4.38 11.49 -8.29
N MET A 57 -5.59 10.98 -8.12
CA MET A 57 -6.42 11.27 -6.95
C MET A 57 -5.69 10.85 -5.67
N LYS A 58 -5.05 9.68 -5.69
CA LYS A 58 -4.38 9.16 -4.51
C LYS A 58 -3.13 9.97 -4.16
N VAL A 59 -2.30 10.33 -5.13
CA VAL A 59 -1.11 11.18 -4.91
C VAL A 59 -1.52 12.51 -4.28
N LYS A 60 -2.53 13.19 -4.84
CA LYS A 60 -3.02 14.47 -4.28
C LYS A 60 -3.54 14.36 -2.85
N SER A 61 -4.29 13.29 -2.55
CA SER A 61 -4.77 13.02 -1.19
C SER A 61 -3.64 12.84 -0.18
N LEU A 62 -2.52 12.24 -0.61
CA LEU A 62 -1.36 11.99 0.24
C LEU A 62 -0.52 13.25 0.46
N GLU A 63 -0.44 14.13 -0.54
CA GLU A 63 0.22 15.43 -0.41
C GLU A 63 -0.55 16.35 0.55
N ALA A 64 -1.87 16.41 0.45
CA ALA A 64 -2.73 17.23 1.31
C ALA A 64 -2.78 16.79 2.79
N THR A 65 -2.31 15.58 3.11
CA THR A 65 -2.25 15.08 4.51
C THR A 65 -0.89 15.37 5.18
N ASN A 66 0.10 15.85 4.42
CA ASN A 66 1.44 16.19 4.90
C ASN A 66 1.65 17.70 5.18
N GLU A 67 0.58 18.50 5.14
CA GLU A 67 0.51 19.89 5.64
C GLU A 67 -0.25 19.94 6.98
#